data_AF-A0A067SWR3-F1
#
_entry.id   AF-A0A067SWR3-F1
#
_cell.length_a   1.000
_cell.length_b   1.000
_cell.length_c   1.000
_cell.angle_alpha   90.00
_cell.angle_beta   90.00
_cell.angle_gamma   90.00
#
_symmetry.space_group_name_H-M   'P 1'
#
loop_
_entity.id
_entity.type
_entity.pdbx_description
1 polymer ?
#
loop_
_entity_poly.entity_id
_entity_poly.type
_entity_poly.pdbx_seq_one_letter_code
_entity_poly.pdbx_strand_id
1 'polypeptide(L)' 'ANLGRKLEIIMDDQLADRIHRWLSPPDSSKNRHEADDIREVDTCSWFLEGDQFLEWQATPGFLWITGKGKFLSKI' A
#
# COMPACT_ATOMS: atom_id res chain seq x y z
N ALA A 1 13.61 28.74 -26.17
CA ALA A 1 12.96 28.59 -24.85
C ALA A 1 11.83 27.57 -24.94
N ASN A 2 12.14 26.28 -24.74
CA ASN A 2 11.16 25.18 -24.82
C ASN A 2 10.88 24.57 -23.42
N LEU A 3 11.83 24.74 -22.50
CA LEU A 3 11.73 24.27 -21.12
C LEU A 3 10.73 25.09 -20.29
N GLY A 4 10.70 26.42 -20.46
CA GLY A 4 9.78 27.31 -19.74
C GLY A 4 8.31 27.05 -20.07
N ARG A 5 7.97 26.88 -21.36
CA ARG A 5 6.60 26.51 -21.78
C ARG A 5 6.17 25.14 -21.25
N LYS A 6 7.10 24.19 -21.16
CA LYS A 6 6.82 22.85 -20.62
C LYS A 6 6.55 22.87 -19.11
N LEU A 7 7.20 23.79 -18.38
CA LEU A 7 6.92 24.06 -16.96
C LEU A 7 5.56 24.73 -16.76
N GLU A 8 5.20 25.71 -17.59
CA GLU A 8 3.86 26.34 -17.57
C GLU A 8 2.73 25.34 -17.82
N ILE A 9 2.93 24.38 -18.73
CA ILE A 9 1.96 23.30 -18.98
C ILE A 9 1.80 22.37 -17.76
N ILE A 10 2.88 22.12 -17.00
CA ILE A 10 2.81 21.31 -15.76
C ILE A 10 2.12 22.08 -14.62
N MET A 11 2.17 23.41 -14.65
CA MET A 11 1.47 24.29 -13.71
C MET A 11 -0.01 24.54 -14.08
N ASP A 12 -0.50 23.96 -15.18
CA ASP A 12 -1.93 23.92 -15.46
C ASP A 12 -2.59 22.98 -14.45
N ASP A 13 -3.39 23.54 -13.54
CA ASP A 13 -4.11 22.82 -12.49
C ASP A 13 -4.91 21.64 -13.06
N GLN A 14 -5.43 21.76 -14.28
CA GLN A 14 -6.16 20.67 -14.94
C GLN A 14 -5.25 19.49 -15.30
N LEU A 15 -4.02 19.75 -15.74
CA LEU A 15 -3.05 18.70 -16.02
C LEU A 15 -2.55 18.07 -14.71
N ALA A 16 -2.28 18.89 -13.69
CA ALA A 16 -1.88 18.44 -12.37
C ALA A 16 -2.93 17.49 -11.77
N ASP A 17 -4.22 17.85 -11.82
CA ASP A 17 -5.33 17.04 -11.33
C ASP A 17 -5.48 15.72 -12.10
N ARG A 18 -5.21 15.72 -13.40
CA ARG A 18 -5.24 14.49 -14.21
C ARG A 18 -4.11 13.55 -13.84
N ILE A 19 -2.90 14.09 -13.66
CA ILE A 19 -1.74 13.31 -13.22
C ILE A 19 -1.99 12.77 -11.80
N HIS A 20 -2.49 13.60 -10.90
CA HIS A 20 -2.82 13.20 -9.53
C HIS A 20 -3.83 12.04 -9.54
N ARG A 21 -4.92 12.15 -10.29
CA ARG A 21 -5.92 11.05 -10.41
C ARG A 21 -5.34 9.78 -11.02
N TRP A 22 -4.43 9.89 -12.00
CA TRP A 22 -3.78 8.72 -12.59
C TRP A 22 -2.82 8.01 -11.63
N LEU A 23 -2.12 8.78 -10.79
CA LEU A 23 -1.21 8.27 -9.77
C LEU A 23 -1.90 7.93 -8.45
N SER A 24 -3.15 8.37 -8.27
CA SER A 24 -3.91 8.11 -7.05
C SER A 24 -4.09 6.61 -6.88
N PRO A 25 -3.89 6.08 -5.66
CA PRO A 25 -4.11 4.68 -5.42
C PRO A 25 -5.59 4.32 -5.68
N PRO A 26 -5.88 3.08 -6.11
CA PRO A 26 -7.24 2.61 -6.15
C PRO A 26 -7.85 2.64 -4.74
N ASP A 27 -9.16 2.79 -4.67
CA ASP A 27 -9.89 2.69 -3.41
C ASP A 27 -9.67 1.30 -2.79
N SER A 28 -8.83 1.26 -1.75
CA SER A 28 -8.45 0.03 -1.05
C SER A 28 -9.53 -0.47 -0.11
N SER A 29 -10.58 0.32 0.14
CA SER A 29 -11.64 -0.06 1.07
C SER A 29 -12.37 -1.32 0.60
N LYS A 30 -12.69 -1.45 -0.69
CA LYS A 30 -13.37 -2.63 -1.24
C LYS A 30 -12.60 -3.91 -0.97
N ASN A 31 -11.31 -3.92 -1.32
CA ASN A 31 -10.44 -5.06 -1.07
C ASN A 31 -10.32 -5.38 0.43
N ARG A 32 -10.30 -4.36 1.30
CA ARG A 32 -10.31 -4.57 2.75
C ARG A 32 -11.59 -5.25 3.23
N HIS A 33 -12.77 -4.80 2.78
CA HIS A 33 -14.05 -5.37 3.18
C HIS A 33 -14.18 -6.82 2.69
N GLU A 34 -13.88 -7.06 1.40
CA GLU A 34 -13.91 -8.41 0.82
C GLU A 34 -12.94 -9.35 1.56
N ALA A 35 -11.73 -8.88 1.87
CA ALA A 35 -10.75 -9.68 2.61
C ALA A 35 -11.21 -10.00 4.03
N ASP A 36 -11.88 -9.07 4.72
CA ASP A 36 -12.39 -9.29 6.07
C ASP A 36 -13.58 -10.26 6.07
N ASP A 37 -14.45 -10.17 5.06
CA ASP A 37 -15.62 -11.05 4.90
C ASP A 37 -15.22 -12.51 4.64
N ILE A 38 -14.12 -12.75 3.91
CA ILE A 38 -13.64 -14.12 3.58
C ILE A 38 -12.61 -14.66 4.56
N ARG A 39 -12.12 -13.83 5.50
CA ARG A 39 -11.06 -14.22 6.42
C ARG A 39 -11.61 -15.19 7.47
N GLU A 40 -10.88 -16.28 7.70
CA GLU A 40 -11.18 -17.19 8.80
C GLU A 40 -10.96 -16.50 10.16
N VAL A 41 -11.81 -16.79 11.13
CA VAL A 41 -11.70 -16.29 12.49
C VAL A 41 -10.30 -16.59 13.03
N ASP A 42 -9.70 -15.61 13.74
CA ASP A 42 -8.34 -15.66 14.30
C ASP A 42 -7.18 -15.73 13.27
N THR A 43 -7.48 -15.61 11.97
CA THR A 43 -6.42 -15.46 10.96
C THR A 43 -5.57 -14.23 11.28
N CYS A 44 -4.25 -14.45 11.30
CA CYS A 44 -3.23 -13.45 11.65
C CYS A 44 -3.23 -12.98 13.11
N SER A 45 -4.09 -13.50 14.01
CA SER A 45 -4.07 -13.11 15.44
C SER A 45 -2.70 -13.34 16.09
N TRP A 46 -2.03 -14.46 15.78
CA TRP A 46 -0.68 -14.75 16.28
C TRP A 46 0.36 -13.66 15.95
N PHE A 47 0.14 -12.91 14.86
CA PHE A 47 1.01 -11.83 14.42
C PHE A 47 0.52 -10.48 14.93
N LEU A 48 -0.77 -10.17 14.73
CA LEU A 48 -1.37 -8.87 15.06
C LEU A 48 -1.47 -8.61 16.56
N GLU A 49 -1.58 -9.66 17.36
CA GLU A 49 -1.60 -9.57 18.83
C GLU A 49 -0.22 -9.84 19.44
N GLY A 50 0.80 -10.12 18.62
CA GLY A 50 2.15 -10.41 19.07
C GLY A 50 2.92 -9.14 19.44
N ASP A 51 3.77 -9.24 20.46
CA ASP A 51 4.57 -8.13 21.00
C ASP A 51 5.34 -7.37 19.92
N GLN A 52 5.91 -8.07 18.93
CA GLN A 52 6.66 -7.48 17.84
C GLN A 52 5.82 -6.53 16.98
N PHE A 53 4.58 -6.91 16.64
CA PHE A 53 3.69 -6.06 15.87
C PHE A 53 3.22 -4.86 16.69
N LEU A 54 2.92 -5.07 17.97
CA LEU A 54 2.50 -3.99 18.88
C LEU A 54 3.62 -2.95 19.06
N GLU A 55 4.88 -3.39 19.17
CA GLU A 55 6.04 -2.49 19.24
C GLU A 55 6.21 -1.68 17.96
N TRP A 56 6.07 -2.33 16.80
CA TRP A 56 6.09 -1.66 15.49
C TRP A 56 4.96 -0.64 15.34
N GLN A 57 3.77 -0.97 15.85
CA GLN A 57 2.62 -0.06 15.83
C GLN A 57 2.85 1.16 16.73
N ALA A 58 3.49 0.96 17.88
CA ALA A 58 3.84 2.05 18.80
C ALA A 58 5.01 2.91 18.27
N THR A 59 5.87 2.36 17.42
CA THR A 59 7.09 3.00 16.93
C THR A 59 7.04 3.22 15.42
N PRO A 60 6.50 4.37 14.96
CA PRO A 60 6.38 4.65 13.54
C PRO A 60 7.74 4.68 12.85
N GLY A 61 7.84 3.99 11.71
CA GLY A 61 9.08 3.88 10.93
C GLY A 61 8.91 3.07 9.64
N PHE A 62 9.99 2.92 8.89
CA PHE A 62 10.01 2.06 7.70
C PHE A 62 10.22 0.61 8.12
N LEU A 63 9.22 -0.23 7.84
CA LEU A 63 9.26 -1.67 8.12
C LEU A 63 9.26 -2.44 6.80
N TRP A 64 10.11 -3.46 6.73
CA TRP A 64 10.15 -4.38 5.60
C TRP A 64 9.79 -5.79 6.07
N ILE A 65 8.55 -6.20 5.82
CA ILE A 65 8.05 -7.52 6.21
C ILE A 65 8.25 -8.48 5.03
N THR A 66 9.04 -9.53 5.22
CA THR A 66 9.24 -10.58 4.22
C THR A 66 8.60 -11.87 4.68
N GLY A 67 7.77 -12.50 3.85
CA GLY A 67 7.35 -13.88 4.09
C GLY A 67 8.48 -14.86 3.80
N LYS A 68 8.49 -16.01 4.47
CA LYS A 68 9.31 -17.16 4.03
C LYS A 68 8.63 -17.76 2.80
N GLY A 69 9.03 -17.33 1.61
CA GLY A 69 8.66 -18.01 0.37
C GLY A 69 9.30 -19.40 0.36
N LYS A 70 8.65 -20.40 0.97
CA LYS A 70 9.04 -21.79 0.74
C LYS A 70 8.62 -22.12 -0.69
N PHE A 71 9.57 -22.08 -1.61
CA PHE A 71 9.43 -22.75 -2.89
C PHE A 71 9.24 -24.24 -2.57
N LEU A 72 8.02 -24.75 -2.68
CA LEU A 72 7.76 -26.18 -2.59
C LEU A 72 8.41 -26.81 -3.82
N SER A 73 9.65 -27.27 -3.69
CA SER A 73 10.21 -28.22 -4.65
C SER A 73 9.32 -29.46 -4.60
N LYS A 74 8.58 -29.71 -5.68
CA LYS A 74 7.76 -30.92 -5.85
C LYS A 74 8.62 -32.15 -5.56
N ILE A 75 8.14 -32.97 -4.62
CA ILE A 75 8.49 -34.39 -4.50
C ILE A 75 7.66 -35.14 -5.55
#